data_AF-A0A7J7S448-F1
#
_entry.id   AF-A0A7J7S448-F1
#
_cell.length_a   1.000
_cell.length_b   1.000
_cell.length_c   1.000
_cell.angle_alpha   90.00
_cell.angle_beta   90.00
_cell.angle_gamma   90.00
#
_symmetry.space_group_name_H-M   'P 1'
#
loop_
_entity.id
_entity.type
_entity.pdbx_description
1 polymer ?
#
loop_
_entity_poly.entity_id
_entity_poly.type
_entity_poly.pdbx_seq_one_letter_code
_entity_poly.pdbx_strand_id
1 'polypeptide(L)'
;MSWGTELWDQFDNLEKHTQWGIDILEKYIKFVKERTEIELSYAKQLRNLSKKYQPKKNSKEEEEYRYTACRAFLSTLNEMNDYAGQHEVVSENLASQILAGLARYVQELKQERKSHFHDGRKAQQHIETCWKQLESSKRRFERDCKEADRAQQYFEKMDADINVTKADVEKARQQAQIRHQMAEDSKADYSSNLQKFNHEQRDYYHTHIPNIFQKIQEMEEQRIVRLGESMKTYAEVDRQVIPIIGKCLDGIVKAAEGIDGKTDSQLVIEAYKSGFEPPGDIEFEDYTQPMKRTVSENSLSNSRADSKAEPKFGGKPKGKLWPFIKKNKVLAVGTWCE
;
A
#
# COMPACT_ATOMS: atom_id res chain seq x y z
N MET A 1 -10.80 15.87 -29.62
CA MET A 1 -9.45 16.44 -29.76
C MET A 1 -8.45 15.33 -29.45
N SER A 2 -7.40 15.18 -30.26
CA SER A 2 -6.37 14.12 -30.09
C SER A 2 -4.99 14.76 -29.98
N TRP A 3 -4.14 14.20 -29.12
CA TRP A 3 -2.75 14.62 -28.97
C TRP A 3 -1.99 14.52 -30.29
N GLY A 4 -2.34 13.55 -31.14
CA GLY A 4 -1.71 13.36 -32.43
C GLY A 4 -1.89 14.50 -33.43
N THR A 5 -2.91 15.33 -33.24
CA THR A 5 -3.19 16.48 -34.12
C THR A 5 -2.85 17.79 -33.42
N GLU A 6 -3.30 17.96 -32.17
CA GLU A 6 -3.19 19.24 -31.45
C GLU A 6 -1.79 19.47 -30.85
N LEU A 7 -1.02 18.39 -30.62
CA LEU A 7 0.26 18.43 -29.91
C LEU A 7 1.42 17.88 -30.75
N TRP A 8 1.31 17.90 -32.09
CA TRP A 8 2.24 17.27 -33.03
C TRP A 8 3.72 17.63 -32.84
N ASP A 9 4.02 18.81 -32.28
CA ASP A 9 5.35 19.34 -32.01
C ASP A 9 5.79 19.21 -30.54
N GLN A 10 4.97 18.61 -29.66
CA GLN A 10 5.17 18.59 -28.20
C GLN A 10 5.80 17.30 -27.67
N PHE A 11 6.64 16.63 -28.46
CA PHE A 11 7.23 15.32 -28.12
C PHE A 11 7.85 15.28 -26.71
N ASP A 12 8.72 16.25 -26.40
CA ASP A 12 9.43 16.31 -25.12
C ASP A 12 8.49 16.58 -23.93
N ASN A 13 7.43 17.37 -24.16
CA ASN A 13 6.45 17.68 -23.12
C ASN A 13 5.57 16.46 -22.83
N LEU A 14 5.16 15.70 -23.85
CA LEU A 14 4.49 14.42 -23.66
C LEU A 14 5.39 13.40 -22.95
N GLU A 15 6.68 13.38 -23.26
CA GLU A 15 7.64 12.51 -22.58
C GLU A 15 7.71 12.84 -21.08
N LYS A 16 7.84 14.12 -20.73
CA LYS A 16 7.84 14.58 -19.33
C LYS A 16 6.51 14.32 -18.63
N HIS A 17 5.38 14.60 -19.30
CA HIS A 17 4.05 14.44 -18.72
C HIS A 17 3.74 12.98 -18.38
N THR A 18 4.02 12.06 -19.30
CA THR A 18 3.81 10.63 -19.08
C THR A 18 4.75 10.05 -18.02
N GLN A 19 5.98 10.58 -17.90
CA GLN A 19 6.87 10.21 -16.79
C GLN A 19 6.30 10.71 -15.46
N TRP A 20 5.90 11.97 -15.39
CA TRP A 20 5.36 12.58 -14.19
C TRP A 20 4.19 11.77 -13.62
N GLY A 21 3.26 11.32 -14.45
CA GLY A 21 2.15 10.56 -13.89
C GLY A 21 2.43 9.07 -13.64
N ILE A 22 3.52 8.49 -14.18
CA ILE A 22 4.11 7.27 -13.60
C ILE A 22 4.62 7.56 -12.18
N ASP A 23 5.32 8.68 -11.98
CA ASP A 23 5.86 9.05 -10.65
C ASP A 23 4.72 9.25 -9.63
N ILE A 24 3.59 9.85 -10.04
CA ILE A 24 2.39 9.98 -9.20
C ILE A 24 1.81 8.60 -8.85
N LEU A 25 1.75 7.67 -9.82
CA LEU A 25 1.27 6.32 -9.58
C LEU A 25 2.18 5.57 -8.59
N GLU A 26 3.51 5.68 -8.73
CA GLU A 26 4.47 5.10 -7.78
C GLU A 26 4.35 5.71 -6.38
N LYS A 27 4.13 7.03 -6.30
CA LYS A 27 3.86 7.71 -5.03
C LYS A 27 2.59 7.18 -4.38
N TYR A 28 1.53 6.93 -5.15
CA TYR A 28 0.30 6.33 -4.65
C TYR A 28 0.53 4.91 -4.13
N ILE A 29 1.29 4.07 -4.86
CA ILE A 29 1.65 2.72 -4.40
C ILE A 29 2.39 2.78 -3.05
N LYS A 30 3.36 3.69 -2.93
CA LYS A 30 4.09 3.90 -1.67
C LYS A 30 3.17 4.31 -0.53
N PHE A 31 2.24 5.24 -0.78
CA PHE A 31 1.23 5.65 0.19
C PHE A 31 0.37 4.48 0.66
N VAL A 32 -0.18 3.68 -0.26
CA VAL A 32 -1.00 2.51 0.09
C VAL A 32 -0.17 1.49 0.87
N LYS A 33 1.11 1.30 0.53
CA LYS A 33 2.01 0.40 1.26
C LYS A 33 2.22 0.83 2.70
N GLU A 34 2.56 2.09 2.93
CA GLU A 34 2.73 2.64 4.29
C GLU A 34 1.43 2.55 5.09
N ARG A 35 0.27 2.82 4.44
CA ARG A 35 -1.05 2.62 5.04
C ARG A 35 -1.29 1.16 5.47
N THR A 36 -0.97 0.19 4.60
CA THR A 36 -1.09 -1.24 4.89
C THR A 36 -0.24 -1.63 6.11
N GLU A 37 0.99 -1.11 6.19
CA GLU A 37 1.89 -1.36 7.32
C GLU A 37 1.34 -0.80 8.64
N ILE A 38 0.71 0.38 8.61
CA ILE A 38 0.03 0.98 9.76
C ILE A 38 -1.14 0.11 10.23
N GLU A 39 -1.99 -0.37 9.31
CA GLU A 39 -3.11 -1.27 9.65
C GLU A 39 -2.63 -2.54 10.33
N LEU A 40 -1.62 -3.19 9.73
CA LEU A 40 -1.07 -4.43 10.28
C LEU A 40 -0.45 -4.21 11.66
N SER A 41 0.20 -3.07 11.88
CA SER A 41 0.76 -2.71 13.19
C SER A 41 -0.35 -2.51 14.23
N TYR A 42 -1.42 -1.80 13.87
CA TYR A 42 -2.55 -1.56 14.75
C TYR A 42 -3.24 -2.86 15.17
N ALA A 43 -3.54 -3.74 14.20
CA ALA A 43 -4.11 -5.05 14.47
C ALA A 43 -3.26 -5.90 15.42
N LYS A 44 -1.94 -5.93 15.20
CA LYS A 44 -1.00 -6.65 16.09
C LYS A 44 -1.04 -6.11 17.52
N GLN A 45 -1.08 -4.79 17.69
CA GLN A 45 -1.16 -4.17 19.02
C GLN A 45 -2.45 -4.55 19.74
N LEU A 46 -3.60 -4.51 19.06
CA LEU A 46 -4.89 -4.93 19.63
C LEU A 46 -4.91 -6.41 20.01
N ARG A 47 -4.38 -7.27 19.15
CA ARG A 47 -4.30 -8.72 19.45
C ARG A 47 -3.40 -9.01 20.63
N ASN A 48 -2.24 -8.35 20.71
CA ASN A 48 -1.33 -8.50 21.83
C ASN A 48 -1.96 -7.99 23.13
N LEU A 49 -2.74 -6.91 23.08
CA LEU A 49 -3.51 -6.41 24.20
C LEU A 49 -4.52 -7.46 24.67
N SER A 50 -5.38 -7.96 23.77
CA SER A 50 -6.37 -9.00 24.11
C SER A 50 -5.69 -10.22 24.75
N LYS A 51 -4.64 -10.77 24.13
CA LYS A 51 -3.89 -11.91 24.65
C LYS A 51 -3.22 -11.66 26.01
N LYS A 52 -2.77 -10.43 26.28
CA LYS A 52 -2.12 -10.07 27.55
C LYS A 52 -3.08 -10.18 28.74
N TYR A 53 -4.36 -9.87 28.53
CA TYR A 53 -5.39 -9.87 29.56
C TYR A 53 -6.23 -11.17 29.57
N GLN A 54 -6.02 -12.07 28.62
CA GLN A 54 -6.63 -13.39 28.64
C GLN A 54 -6.12 -14.23 29.82
N PRO A 55 -6.97 -15.08 30.41
CA PRO A 55 -6.59 -15.99 31.48
C PRO A 55 -5.46 -16.92 31.06
N LYS A 56 -4.52 -17.16 31.98
CA LYS A 56 -3.50 -18.19 31.79
C LYS A 56 -4.15 -19.55 32.03
N LYS A 57 -4.07 -20.46 31.05
CA LYS A 57 -4.41 -21.89 31.26
C LYS A 57 -3.57 -22.40 32.45
N ASN A 58 -4.24 -22.82 33.53
CA ASN A 58 -3.69 -23.33 34.80
C ASN A 58 -3.52 -22.34 35.98
N SER A 59 -4.21 -21.19 36.02
CA SER A 59 -4.27 -20.38 37.25
C SER A 59 -5.43 -20.82 38.16
N LYS A 60 -5.29 -20.65 39.47
CA LYS A 60 -6.40 -20.81 40.45
C LYS A 60 -7.58 -19.88 40.18
N GLU A 61 -7.41 -18.88 39.31
CA GLU A 61 -8.44 -17.91 38.91
C GLU A 61 -9.47 -18.55 37.97
N GLU A 62 -9.29 -19.79 37.53
CA GLU A 62 -10.26 -20.49 36.67
C GLU A 62 -11.64 -20.58 37.34
N GLU A 63 -11.66 -20.68 38.66
CA GLU A 63 -12.88 -20.62 39.47
C GLU A 63 -13.54 -19.23 39.49
N GLU A 64 -12.78 -18.14 39.30
CA GLU A 64 -13.30 -16.76 39.31
C GLU A 64 -13.98 -16.40 37.98
N TYR A 65 -13.66 -17.08 36.87
CA TYR A 65 -14.35 -16.87 35.58
C TYR A 65 -15.78 -17.46 35.52
N ARG A 66 -16.30 -17.96 36.65
CA ARG A 66 -17.72 -18.34 36.76
C ARG A 66 -18.64 -17.12 36.89
N TYR A 67 -18.14 -16.01 37.44
CA TYR A 67 -18.92 -14.79 37.64
C TYR A 67 -19.24 -14.11 36.30
N THR A 68 -20.46 -13.58 36.19
CA THR A 68 -20.97 -12.92 34.99
C THR A 68 -20.11 -11.71 34.60
N ALA A 69 -19.63 -10.92 35.57
CA ALA A 69 -18.71 -9.81 35.32
C ALA A 69 -17.39 -10.27 34.67
N CYS A 70 -16.81 -11.37 35.16
CA CYS A 70 -15.58 -11.93 34.60
C CYS A 70 -15.82 -12.48 33.19
N ARG A 71 -16.93 -13.20 32.97
CA ARG A 71 -17.31 -13.70 31.64
C ARG A 71 -17.52 -12.58 30.63
N ALA A 72 -18.16 -11.48 31.02
CA ALA A 72 -18.36 -10.32 30.17
C ALA A 72 -17.02 -9.68 29.74
N PHE A 73 -16.07 -9.59 30.67
CA PHE A 73 -14.72 -9.12 30.35
C PHE A 73 -14.01 -10.06 29.36
N LEU A 74 -14.09 -11.38 29.56
CA LEU A 74 -13.50 -12.35 28.62
C LEU A 74 -14.13 -12.27 27.21
N SER A 75 -15.45 -12.12 27.14
CA SER A 75 -16.13 -11.89 25.86
C SER A 75 -15.63 -10.61 25.19
N THR A 76 -15.43 -9.53 25.95
CA THR A 76 -14.85 -8.28 25.42
C THR A 76 -13.45 -8.50 24.83
N LEU A 77 -12.61 -9.29 25.49
CA LEU A 77 -11.28 -9.64 24.97
C LEU A 77 -11.35 -10.46 23.67
N ASN A 78 -12.32 -11.38 23.57
CA ASN A 78 -12.54 -12.17 22.35
C ASN A 78 -13.00 -11.27 21.19
N GLU A 79 -13.99 -10.41 21.42
CA GLU A 79 -14.47 -9.46 20.39
C GLU A 79 -13.36 -8.51 19.94
N MET A 80 -12.50 -8.05 20.85
CA MET A 80 -11.32 -7.24 20.49
C MET A 80 -10.32 -8.02 19.63
N ASN A 81 -10.15 -9.32 19.87
CA ASN A 81 -9.28 -10.17 19.05
C ASN A 81 -9.85 -10.35 17.63
N ASP A 82 -11.16 -10.50 17.50
CA ASP A 82 -11.83 -10.64 16.21
C ASP A 82 -11.85 -9.31 15.44
N TYR A 83 -12.07 -8.19 16.14
CA TYR A 83 -11.91 -6.83 15.63
C TYR A 83 -10.48 -6.61 15.07
N ALA A 84 -9.46 -7.02 15.81
CA ALA A 84 -8.07 -6.98 15.34
C ALA A 84 -7.88 -7.82 14.07
N GLY A 85 -8.52 -8.99 13.98
CA GLY A 85 -8.53 -9.81 12.77
C GLY A 85 -9.09 -9.09 11.55
N GLN A 86 -10.14 -8.27 11.71
CA GLN A 86 -10.69 -7.48 10.59
C GLN A 86 -9.70 -6.45 10.06
N HIS A 87 -8.93 -5.80 10.94
CA HIS A 87 -7.87 -4.89 10.51
C HIS A 87 -6.72 -5.59 9.75
N GLU A 88 -6.41 -6.86 10.09
CA GLU A 88 -5.47 -7.65 9.27
C GLU A 88 -6.05 -7.98 7.90
N VAL A 89 -7.33 -8.33 7.82
CA VAL A 89 -8.03 -8.56 6.54
C VAL A 89 -7.98 -7.31 5.65
N VAL A 90 -8.16 -6.11 6.21
CA VAL A 90 -7.95 -4.85 5.47
C VAL A 90 -6.54 -4.78 4.91
N SER A 91 -5.52 -4.99 5.76
CA SER A 91 -4.11 -4.97 5.33
C SER A 91 -3.83 -5.97 4.21
N GLU A 92 -4.28 -7.22 4.35
CA GLU A 92 -4.08 -8.29 3.36
C GLU A 92 -4.77 -7.97 2.03
N ASN A 93 -5.97 -7.40 2.07
CA ASN A 93 -6.71 -7.00 0.87
C ASN A 93 -6.07 -5.79 0.18
N LEU A 94 -5.61 -4.78 0.91
CA LEU A 94 -4.85 -3.66 0.34
C LEU A 94 -3.58 -4.18 -0.36
N ALA A 95 -2.87 -5.12 0.26
CA ALA A 95 -1.65 -5.69 -0.31
C ALA A 95 -1.92 -6.50 -1.58
N SER A 96 -2.89 -7.41 -1.53
CA SER A 96 -3.17 -8.35 -2.63
C SER A 96 -3.94 -7.72 -3.79
N GLN A 97 -4.96 -6.91 -3.51
CA GLN A 97 -5.85 -6.37 -4.55
C GLN A 97 -5.29 -5.09 -5.18
N ILE A 98 -4.49 -4.31 -4.44
CA ILE A 98 -3.97 -3.02 -4.92
C ILE A 98 -2.47 -3.09 -5.17
N LEU A 99 -1.66 -3.34 -4.14
CA LEU A 99 -0.20 -3.22 -4.26
C LEU A 99 0.39 -4.20 -5.29
N ALA A 100 0.00 -5.47 -5.22
CA ALA A 100 0.50 -6.48 -6.16
C ALA A 100 0.08 -6.18 -7.62
N GLY A 101 -1.17 -5.75 -7.81
CA GLY A 101 -1.72 -5.40 -9.12
C GLY A 101 -1.04 -4.17 -9.72
N LEU A 102 -0.89 -3.10 -8.94
CA LEU A 102 -0.28 -1.86 -9.38
C LEU A 102 1.23 -2.00 -9.62
N ALA A 103 1.94 -2.78 -8.80
CA ALA A 103 3.37 -3.01 -9.00
C ALA A 103 3.67 -3.67 -10.35
N ARG A 104 2.87 -4.66 -10.75
CA ARG A 104 2.97 -5.30 -12.07
C ARG A 104 2.64 -4.31 -13.19
N TYR A 105 1.51 -3.62 -13.06
CA TYR A 105 1.03 -2.66 -14.05
C TYR A 105 2.05 -1.55 -14.34
N VAL A 106 2.73 -1.02 -13.32
CA VAL A 106 3.77 0.01 -13.51
C VAL A 106 4.94 -0.49 -14.37
N GLN A 107 5.35 -1.76 -14.24
CA GLN A 107 6.44 -2.31 -15.05
C GLN A 107 6.04 -2.42 -16.53
N GLU A 108 4.81 -2.91 -16.77
CA GLU A 108 4.23 -3.02 -18.12
C GLU A 108 4.11 -1.62 -18.75
N LEU A 109 3.56 -0.66 -18.01
CA LEU A 109 3.40 0.73 -18.45
C LEU A 109 4.75 1.40 -18.78
N LYS A 110 5.78 1.20 -17.96
CA LYS A 110 7.13 1.75 -18.25
C LYS A 110 7.70 1.20 -19.53
N GLN A 111 7.49 -0.10 -19.80
CA GLN A 111 7.97 -0.75 -21.02
C GLN A 111 7.18 -0.29 -22.26
N GLU A 112 5.86 -0.22 -22.15
CA GLU A 112 4.97 0.29 -23.20
C GLU A 112 5.32 1.75 -23.57
N ARG A 113 5.43 2.62 -22.56
CA ARG A 113 5.88 4.01 -22.73
C ARG A 113 7.21 4.07 -23.47
N LYS A 114 8.20 3.29 -23.04
CA LYS A 114 9.52 3.27 -23.68
C LYS A 114 9.43 2.85 -25.15
N SER A 115 8.57 1.90 -25.49
CA SER A 115 8.33 1.46 -26.86
C SER A 115 7.75 2.58 -27.72
N HIS A 116 6.69 3.25 -27.27
CA HIS A 116 6.06 4.32 -28.06
C HIS A 116 6.99 5.52 -28.30
N PHE A 117 7.75 5.94 -27.29
CA PHE A 117 8.75 7.00 -27.46
C PHE A 117 9.95 6.55 -28.29
N HIS A 118 10.26 5.25 -28.36
CA HIS A 118 11.27 4.74 -29.29
C HIS A 118 10.79 4.86 -30.74
N ASP A 119 9.55 4.48 -31.02
CA ASP A 119 8.95 4.62 -32.36
C ASP A 119 8.95 6.08 -32.83
N GLY A 120 8.61 7.01 -31.93
CA GLY A 120 8.65 8.44 -32.24
C GLY A 120 10.05 8.97 -32.55
N ARG A 121 11.07 8.57 -31.78
CA ARG A 121 12.47 8.93 -32.07
C ARG A 121 12.94 8.34 -33.39
N LYS A 122 12.53 7.11 -33.72
CA LYS A 122 12.84 6.47 -35.00
C LYS A 122 12.23 7.24 -36.17
N ALA A 123 10.99 7.69 -36.05
CA ALA A 123 10.33 8.52 -37.05
C ALA A 123 11.05 9.88 -37.22
N GLN A 124 11.43 10.54 -36.12
CA GLN A 124 12.20 11.80 -36.13
C GLN A 124 13.56 11.63 -36.81
N GLN A 125 14.30 10.56 -36.49
CA GLN A 125 15.59 10.28 -37.11
C GLN A 125 15.48 10.00 -38.61
N HIS A 126 14.41 9.32 -39.02
CA HIS A 126 14.12 9.04 -40.43
C HIS A 126 13.89 10.34 -41.22
N ILE A 127 12.99 11.21 -40.74
CA ILE A 127 12.70 12.47 -41.45
C ILE A 127 13.91 13.42 -41.47
N GLU A 128 14.70 13.46 -40.40
CA GLU A 128 15.97 14.20 -40.34
C GLU A 128 17.00 13.68 -41.36
N THR A 129 17.04 12.36 -41.57
CA THR A 129 17.93 11.74 -42.58
C THR A 129 17.48 12.13 -43.99
N CYS A 130 16.18 12.10 -44.27
CA CYS A 130 15.62 12.54 -45.55
C CYS A 130 15.90 14.05 -45.78
N TRP A 131 15.78 14.88 -44.75
CA TRP A 131 16.12 16.30 -44.82
C TRP A 131 17.60 16.52 -45.17
N LYS A 132 18.53 15.80 -44.54
CA LYS A 132 19.96 15.88 -44.85
C LYS A 132 20.28 15.47 -46.29
N GLN A 133 19.59 14.45 -46.82
CA GLN A 133 19.72 14.04 -48.22
C GLN A 133 19.26 15.15 -49.17
N LEU A 134 18.09 15.75 -48.89
CA LEU A 134 17.57 16.88 -49.66
C LEU A 134 18.55 18.06 -49.65
N GLU A 135 19.00 18.48 -48.47
CA GLU A 135 19.90 19.62 -48.30
C GLU A 135 21.25 19.39 -49.00
N SER A 136 21.78 18.16 -48.96
CA SER A 136 22.99 17.78 -49.69
C SER A 136 22.80 17.91 -51.21
N SER A 137 21.69 17.37 -51.74
CA SER A 137 21.38 17.45 -53.18
C SER A 137 21.17 18.90 -53.65
N LYS A 138 20.50 19.73 -52.83
CA LYS A 138 20.29 21.15 -53.09
C LYS A 138 21.61 21.92 -53.16
N ARG A 139 22.53 21.70 -52.20
CA ARG A 139 23.85 22.34 -52.19
C ARG A 139 24.71 21.92 -53.38
N ARG A 140 24.63 20.65 -53.79
CA ARG A 140 25.32 20.17 -55.00
C ARG A 140 24.79 20.90 -56.24
N PHE A 141 23.48 20.96 -56.41
CA PHE A 141 22.86 21.69 -57.52
C PHE A 141 23.27 23.17 -57.53
N GLU A 142 23.24 23.85 -56.39
CA GLU A 142 23.67 25.25 -56.28
C GLU A 142 25.14 25.45 -56.72
N ARG A 143 26.04 24.56 -56.31
CA ARG A 143 27.46 24.60 -56.72
C ARG A 143 27.62 24.34 -58.22
N ASP A 144 26.94 23.31 -58.73
CA ASP A 144 27.08 22.89 -60.13
C ASP A 144 26.52 23.98 -61.07
N CYS A 145 25.46 24.70 -60.67
CA CYS A 145 25.00 25.92 -61.35
C CYS A 145 26.05 27.03 -61.37
N LYS A 146 26.66 27.36 -60.22
CA LYS A 146 27.73 28.38 -60.15
C LYS A 146 28.96 28.01 -60.97
N GLU A 147 29.22 26.72 -61.15
CA GLU A 147 30.30 26.21 -62.01
C GLU A 147 29.93 26.31 -63.50
N ALA A 148 28.68 26.01 -63.85
CA ALA A 148 28.16 26.20 -65.20
C ALA A 148 28.19 27.68 -65.61
N ASP A 149 27.70 28.59 -64.76
CA ASP A 149 27.70 30.03 -65.03
C ASP A 149 29.13 30.58 -65.22
N ARG A 150 30.09 30.14 -64.40
CA ARG A 150 31.50 30.53 -64.53
C ARG A 150 32.12 30.00 -65.83
N ALA A 151 31.85 28.75 -66.18
CA ALA A 151 32.37 28.16 -67.41
C ALA A 151 31.75 28.83 -68.66
N GLN A 152 30.47 29.19 -68.58
CA GLN A 152 29.76 29.92 -69.63
C GLN A 152 30.33 31.32 -69.84
N GLN A 153 30.53 32.10 -68.76
CA GLN A 153 31.17 33.42 -68.83
C GLN A 153 32.60 33.34 -69.37
N TYR A 154 33.36 32.29 -69.02
CA TYR A 154 34.71 32.08 -69.55
C TYR A 154 34.70 31.78 -71.05
N PHE A 155 33.79 30.92 -71.50
CA PHE A 155 33.59 30.65 -72.92
C PHE A 155 33.22 31.94 -73.69
N GLU A 156 32.25 32.71 -73.20
CA GLU A 156 31.83 33.97 -73.83
C GLU A 156 32.98 34.98 -73.93
N LYS A 157 33.82 35.05 -72.90
CA LYS A 157 35.02 35.91 -72.91
C LYS A 157 36.05 35.44 -73.95
N MET A 158 36.29 34.14 -74.06
CA MET A 158 37.24 33.57 -75.03
C MET A 158 36.75 33.74 -76.46
N ASP A 159 35.46 33.55 -76.71
CA ASP A 159 34.83 33.68 -78.04
C ASP A 159 34.86 35.15 -78.54
N ALA A 160 34.77 36.10 -77.62
CA ALA A 160 34.86 37.54 -77.93
C ALA A 160 36.30 38.07 -78.10
N ASP A 161 37.32 37.34 -77.66
CA ASP A 161 38.72 37.78 -77.73
C ASP A 161 39.36 37.41 -79.07
N ILE A 162 39.56 38.42 -79.92
CA ILE A 162 40.14 38.29 -81.26
C ILE A 162 41.57 37.73 -81.27
N ASN A 163 42.25 37.70 -80.11
CA ASN A 163 43.62 37.21 -79.97
C ASN A 163 43.70 35.73 -79.55
N VAL A 164 42.56 35.08 -79.27
CA VAL A 164 42.48 33.69 -78.82
C VAL A 164 42.31 32.75 -80.03
N THR A 165 42.91 31.55 -79.96
CA THR A 165 42.82 30.59 -81.06
C THR A 165 41.44 29.91 -81.10
N LYS A 166 40.99 29.51 -82.30
CA LYS A 166 39.75 28.73 -82.45
C LYS A 166 39.75 27.43 -81.64
N ALA A 167 40.93 26.82 -81.43
CA ALA A 167 41.05 25.61 -80.63
C ALA A 167 40.80 25.87 -79.13
N ASP A 168 41.29 27.00 -78.61
CA ASP A 168 41.07 27.40 -77.22
C ASP A 168 39.60 27.78 -76.95
N VAL A 169 38.95 28.44 -77.91
CA VAL A 169 37.51 28.74 -77.87
C VAL A 169 36.70 27.44 -77.83
N GLU A 170 37.00 26.48 -78.72
CA GLU A 170 36.28 25.21 -78.76
C GLU A 170 36.49 24.39 -77.48
N LYS A 171 37.69 24.42 -76.89
CA LYS A 171 37.95 23.82 -75.58
C LYS A 171 37.13 24.46 -74.47
N ALA A 172 37.03 25.80 -74.44
CA ALA A 172 36.20 26.52 -73.48
C ALA A 172 34.71 26.18 -73.66
N ARG A 173 34.25 26.06 -74.91
CA ARG A 173 32.87 25.66 -75.25
C ARG A 173 32.52 24.27 -74.75
N GLN A 174 33.39 23.28 -75.00
CA GLN A 174 33.19 21.91 -74.52
C GLN A 174 33.16 21.87 -72.99
N GLN A 175 34.02 22.62 -72.32
CA GLN A 175 34.01 22.71 -70.86
C GLN A 175 32.71 23.33 -70.32
N ALA A 176 32.18 24.38 -70.95
CA ALA A 176 30.90 24.99 -70.59
C ALA A 176 29.73 24.01 -70.77
N GLN A 177 29.69 23.28 -71.89
CA GLN A 177 28.66 22.26 -72.14
C GLN A 177 28.70 21.13 -71.10
N ILE A 178 29.89 20.64 -70.74
CA ILE A 178 30.05 19.62 -69.68
C ILE A 178 29.52 20.14 -68.34
N ARG A 179 29.86 21.38 -67.95
CA ARG A 179 29.36 21.96 -66.69
C ARG A 179 27.84 22.17 -66.72
N HIS A 180 27.28 22.58 -67.85
CA HIS A 180 25.83 22.69 -68.01
C HIS A 180 25.14 21.33 -67.87
N GLN A 181 25.69 20.26 -68.46
CA GLN A 181 25.14 18.92 -68.29
C GLN A 181 25.17 18.47 -66.82
N MET A 182 26.29 18.70 -66.12
CA MET A 182 26.38 18.40 -64.67
C MET A 182 25.34 19.18 -63.83
N ALA A 183 25.06 20.43 -64.20
CA ALA A 183 24.03 21.23 -63.54
C ALA A 183 22.62 20.68 -63.79
N GLU A 184 22.31 20.23 -65.02
CA GLU A 184 21.02 19.59 -65.30
C GLU A 184 20.88 18.21 -64.62
N ASP A 185 21.94 17.42 -64.55
CA ASP A 185 21.93 16.15 -63.82
C ASP A 185 21.67 16.36 -62.31
N SER A 186 22.38 17.32 -61.70
CA SER A 186 22.20 17.65 -60.28
C SER A 186 20.84 18.30 -59.98
N LYS A 187 20.25 19.02 -60.94
CA LYS A 187 18.87 19.53 -60.86
C LYS A 187 17.85 18.41 -60.83
N ALA A 188 18.02 17.39 -61.68
CA ALA A 188 17.16 16.21 -61.69
C ALA A 188 17.25 15.44 -60.36
N ASP A 189 18.47 15.26 -59.84
CA ASP A 189 18.72 14.65 -58.53
C ASP A 189 18.03 15.44 -57.39
N TYR A 190 18.20 16.77 -57.37
CA TYR A 190 17.56 17.64 -56.38
C TYR A 190 16.02 17.57 -56.47
N SER A 191 15.46 17.66 -57.68
CA SER A 191 14.02 17.57 -57.90
C SER A 191 13.43 16.25 -57.41
N SER A 192 14.11 15.13 -57.69
CA SER A 192 13.70 13.80 -57.22
C SER A 192 13.74 13.70 -55.69
N ASN A 193 14.83 14.16 -55.06
CA ASN A 193 14.94 14.18 -53.60
C ASN A 193 13.91 15.09 -52.93
N LEU A 194 13.56 16.22 -53.55
CA LEU A 194 12.53 17.13 -53.06
C LEU A 194 11.14 16.48 -53.06
N GLN A 195 10.78 15.81 -54.16
CA GLN A 195 9.50 15.09 -54.25
C GLN A 195 9.41 13.99 -53.19
N LYS A 196 10.49 13.22 -53.02
CA LYS A 196 10.60 12.19 -51.99
C LYS A 196 10.45 12.80 -50.60
N PHE A 197 11.22 13.83 -50.26
CA PHE A 197 11.15 14.48 -48.95
C PHE A 197 9.74 15.03 -48.65
N ASN A 198 9.09 15.68 -49.61
CA ASN A 198 7.74 16.21 -49.43
C ASN A 198 6.70 15.10 -49.21
N HIS A 199 6.92 13.89 -49.73
CA HIS A 199 6.08 12.73 -49.42
C HIS A 199 6.33 12.23 -47.99
N GLU A 200 7.59 11.99 -47.63
CA GLU A 200 7.98 11.53 -46.29
C GLU A 200 7.54 12.53 -45.20
N GLN A 201 7.62 13.83 -45.48
CA GLN A 201 7.18 14.87 -44.56
C GLN A 201 5.67 14.83 -44.32
N ARG A 202 4.88 14.66 -45.39
CA ARG A 202 3.42 14.52 -45.26
C ARG A 202 3.07 13.28 -44.45
N ASP A 203 3.70 12.15 -44.75
CA ASP A 203 3.45 10.90 -44.02
C ASP A 203 3.87 11.01 -42.55
N TYR A 204 4.98 11.69 -42.26
CA TYR A 204 5.42 11.97 -40.90
C TYR A 204 4.37 12.73 -40.09
N TYR A 205 3.88 13.87 -40.59
CA TYR A 205 2.96 14.73 -39.85
C TYR A 205 1.50 14.28 -39.90
N HIS A 206 1.06 13.60 -40.95
CA HIS A 206 -0.35 13.21 -41.12
C HIS A 206 -0.62 11.72 -40.86
N THR A 207 0.43 10.90 -40.70
CA THR A 207 0.27 9.46 -40.43
C THR A 207 1.09 9.02 -39.22
N HIS A 208 2.41 9.21 -39.23
CA HIS A 208 3.28 8.65 -38.19
C HIS A 208 3.08 9.31 -36.83
N ILE A 209 3.21 10.63 -36.74
CA ILE A 209 3.05 11.37 -35.47
C ILE A 209 1.64 11.19 -34.89
N PRO A 210 0.55 11.34 -35.68
CA PRO A 210 -0.78 11.11 -35.15
C PRO A 210 -0.96 9.72 -34.53
N ASN A 211 -0.52 8.67 -35.23
CA ASN A 211 -0.66 7.29 -34.76
C ASN A 211 0.17 7.00 -33.51
N ILE A 212 1.40 7.53 -33.42
CA ILE A 212 2.26 7.33 -32.26
C ILE A 212 1.69 8.06 -31.05
N PHE A 213 1.27 9.32 -31.21
CA PHE A 213 0.76 10.12 -30.11
C PHE A 213 -0.62 9.66 -29.64
N GLN A 214 -1.44 9.11 -30.54
CA GLN A 214 -2.68 8.46 -30.16
C GLN A 214 -2.44 7.26 -29.22
N LYS A 215 -1.44 6.42 -29.50
CA LYS A 215 -1.05 5.33 -28.58
C LYS A 215 -0.57 5.84 -27.23
N ILE A 216 0.22 6.92 -27.23
CA ILE A 216 0.68 7.55 -25.98
C ILE A 216 -0.51 8.11 -25.18
N GLN A 217 -1.48 8.73 -25.86
CA GLN A 217 -2.70 9.23 -25.23
C GLN A 217 -3.55 8.10 -24.63
N GLU A 218 -3.78 7.02 -25.37
CA GLU A 218 -4.55 5.86 -24.89
C GLU A 218 -3.87 5.21 -23.68
N MET A 219 -2.56 5.03 -23.74
CA MET A 219 -1.75 4.53 -22.61
C MET A 219 -1.89 5.44 -21.38
N GLU A 220 -1.84 6.76 -21.57
CA GLU A 220 -2.03 7.74 -20.49
C GLU A 220 -3.43 7.64 -19.87
N GLU A 221 -4.47 7.66 -20.70
CA GLU A 221 -5.87 7.59 -20.27
C GLU A 221 -6.14 6.31 -19.50
N GLN A 222 -5.62 5.17 -19.98
CA GLN A 222 -5.70 3.89 -19.26
C GLN A 222 -5.02 3.96 -17.89
N ARG A 223 -3.85 4.61 -17.77
CA ARG A 223 -3.20 4.79 -16.48
C ARG A 223 -4.03 5.64 -15.53
N ILE A 224 -4.64 6.71 -16.02
CA ILE A 224 -5.51 7.59 -15.21
C ILE A 224 -6.71 6.80 -14.68
N VAL A 225 -7.38 6.03 -15.54
CA VAL A 225 -8.51 5.17 -15.15
C VAL A 225 -8.06 4.13 -14.12
N ARG A 226 -6.93 3.45 -14.35
CA ARG A 226 -6.40 2.43 -13.45
C ARG A 226 -6.09 2.96 -12.06
N LEU A 227 -5.57 4.19 -11.96
CA LEU A 227 -5.35 4.87 -10.69
C LEU A 227 -6.69 5.11 -9.97
N GLY A 228 -7.70 5.62 -10.68
CA GLY A 228 -9.04 5.86 -10.13
C GLY A 228 -9.72 4.59 -9.62
N GLU A 229 -9.66 3.50 -10.38
CA GLU A 229 -10.15 2.18 -9.95
C GLU A 229 -9.46 1.72 -8.67
N SER A 230 -8.15 1.89 -8.57
CA SER A 230 -7.38 1.49 -7.39
C SER A 230 -7.73 2.30 -6.16
N MET A 231 -8.05 3.59 -6.32
CA MET A 231 -8.56 4.44 -5.24
C MET A 231 -9.97 4.04 -4.79
N LYS A 232 -10.82 3.63 -5.74
CA LYS A 232 -12.14 3.08 -5.41
C LYS A 232 -12.02 1.78 -4.63
N THR A 233 -11.22 0.83 -5.10
CA THR A 233 -10.96 -0.44 -4.39
C THR A 233 -10.39 -0.20 -3.00
N TYR A 234 -9.49 0.77 -2.84
CA TYR A 234 -8.96 1.16 -1.52
C TYR A 234 -10.08 1.46 -0.52
N ALA A 235 -11.05 2.31 -0.90
CA ALA A 235 -12.16 2.67 -0.02
C ALA A 235 -13.15 1.51 0.20
N GLU A 236 -13.30 0.63 -0.79
CA GLU A 236 -14.18 -0.53 -0.69
C GLU A 236 -13.63 -1.58 0.27
N VAL A 237 -12.32 -1.79 0.32
CA VAL A 237 -11.67 -2.70 1.28
C VAL A 237 -11.97 -2.29 2.72
N ASP A 238 -11.83 -1.00 3.06
CA ASP A 238 -12.20 -0.48 4.38
C ASP A 238 -13.71 -0.65 4.66
N ARG A 239 -14.56 -0.40 3.64
CA ARG A 239 -16.02 -0.51 3.81
C ARG A 239 -16.47 -1.95 4.08
N GLN A 240 -15.79 -2.95 3.54
CA GLN A 240 -16.16 -4.36 3.67
C GLN A 240 -16.09 -4.88 5.12
N VAL A 241 -15.21 -4.31 5.95
CA VAL A 241 -15.05 -4.76 7.34
C VAL A 241 -16.01 -4.10 8.32
N ILE A 242 -16.62 -2.96 7.95
CA ILE A 242 -17.55 -2.20 8.82
C ILE A 242 -18.66 -3.09 9.42
N PRO A 243 -19.34 -3.98 8.67
CA PRO A 243 -20.39 -4.82 9.24
C PRO A 243 -19.88 -5.78 10.31
N ILE A 244 -18.66 -6.31 10.17
CA ILE A 244 -18.10 -7.25 11.15
C ILE A 244 -17.58 -6.48 12.37
N ILE A 245 -16.98 -5.31 12.17
CA ILE A 245 -16.67 -4.39 13.26
C ILE A 245 -17.93 -4.06 14.08
N GLY A 246 -19.05 -3.76 13.40
CA GLY A 246 -20.35 -3.55 14.04
C GLY A 246 -20.76 -4.74 14.92
N LYS A 247 -20.64 -5.98 14.40
CA LYS A 247 -20.91 -7.19 15.18
C LYS A 247 -20.02 -7.32 16.41
N CYS A 248 -18.73 -6.98 16.32
CA CYS A 248 -17.84 -7.03 17.48
C CYS A 248 -18.27 -6.03 18.57
N LEU A 249 -18.66 -4.82 18.16
CA LEU A 249 -19.17 -3.80 19.08
C LEU A 249 -20.49 -4.25 19.74
N ASP A 250 -21.42 -4.80 18.94
CA ASP A 250 -22.68 -5.36 19.46
C ASP A 250 -22.43 -6.52 20.44
N GLY A 251 -21.43 -7.36 20.17
CA GLY A 251 -21.00 -8.45 21.05
C GLY A 251 -20.50 -7.94 22.41
N ILE A 252 -19.74 -6.84 22.43
CA ILE A 252 -19.28 -6.19 23.67
C ILE A 252 -20.48 -5.62 24.46
N VAL A 253 -21.40 -4.93 23.79
CA VAL A 253 -22.62 -4.38 24.43
C VAL A 253 -23.42 -5.51 25.07
N LYS A 254 -23.68 -6.58 24.30
CA LYS A 254 -24.42 -7.75 24.79
C LYS A 254 -23.72 -8.45 25.96
N ALA A 255 -22.40 -8.53 25.95
CA ALA A 255 -21.62 -9.09 27.06
C ALA A 255 -21.81 -8.27 28.34
N ALA A 256 -21.80 -6.94 28.23
CA ALA A 256 -22.02 -6.03 29.35
C ALA A 256 -23.46 -6.11 29.89
N GLU A 257 -24.46 -6.18 29.01
CA GLU A 257 -25.88 -6.36 29.37
C GLU A 257 -26.15 -7.70 30.09
N GLY A 258 -25.29 -8.71 29.89
CA GLY A 258 -25.38 -10.01 30.54
C GLY A 258 -24.84 -10.07 31.98
N ILE A 259 -24.30 -8.97 32.51
CA ILE A 259 -23.80 -8.91 33.89
C ILE A 259 -24.98 -8.86 34.87
N ASP A 260 -24.99 -9.77 35.84
CA ASP A 260 -26.02 -9.81 36.89
C ASP A 260 -25.41 -9.97 38.29
N GLY A 261 -25.49 -8.89 39.07
CA GLY A 261 -24.98 -8.86 40.43
C GLY A 261 -25.72 -9.80 41.38
N LYS A 262 -26.99 -10.12 41.13
CA LYS A 262 -27.74 -11.09 41.97
C LYS A 262 -27.24 -12.50 41.74
N THR A 263 -27.11 -12.91 40.48
CA THR A 263 -26.50 -14.19 40.12
C THR A 263 -25.09 -14.31 40.70
N ASP A 264 -24.25 -13.29 40.54
CA ASP A 264 -22.89 -13.33 41.07
C ASP A 264 -22.86 -13.47 42.61
N SER A 265 -23.71 -12.74 43.33
CA SER A 265 -23.83 -12.85 44.79
C SER A 265 -24.26 -14.26 45.24
N GLN A 266 -25.19 -14.87 44.50
CA GLN A 266 -25.66 -16.24 44.77
C GLN A 266 -24.54 -17.27 44.53
N LEU A 267 -23.75 -17.11 43.46
CA LEU A 267 -22.58 -17.96 43.19
C LEU A 267 -21.53 -17.87 44.31
N VAL A 268 -21.35 -16.70 44.93
CA VAL A 268 -20.47 -16.54 46.10
C VAL A 268 -21.00 -17.33 47.29
N ILE A 269 -22.30 -17.28 47.57
CA ILE A 269 -22.91 -18.07 48.65
C ILE A 269 -22.67 -19.56 48.39
N GLU A 270 -22.93 -20.04 47.17
CA GLU A 270 -22.71 -21.44 46.80
C GLU A 270 -21.25 -21.88 46.92
N ALA A 271 -20.30 -20.99 46.61
CA ALA A 271 -18.88 -21.28 46.72
C ALA A 271 -18.36 -21.34 48.17
N TYR A 272 -18.91 -20.52 49.08
CA TYR A 272 -18.32 -20.32 50.42
C TYR A 272 -19.24 -20.68 51.59
N LYS A 273 -20.53 -21.00 51.36
CA LYS A 273 -21.43 -21.41 52.43
C LYS A 273 -20.87 -22.67 53.10
N SER A 274 -20.44 -22.50 54.34
CA SER A 274 -19.76 -23.55 55.12
C SER A 274 -20.71 -24.61 55.68
N GLY A 275 -22.01 -24.30 55.70
CA GLY A 275 -23.04 -25.11 56.38
C GLY A 275 -23.06 -24.92 57.90
N PHE A 276 -22.17 -24.13 58.48
CA PHE A 276 -22.20 -23.82 59.90
C PHE A 276 -23.32 -22.83 60.24
N GLU A 277 -24.02 -23.10 61.33
CA GLU A 277 -24.92 -22.14 61.95
C GLU A 277 -24.15 -21.21 62.90
N PRO A 278 -24.58 -19.96 63.07
CA PRO A 278 -24.05 -19.08 64.09
C PRO A 278 -24.14 -19.75 65.48
N PRO A 279 -23.12 -19.65 66.34
CA PRO A 279 -23.18 -20.24 67.68
C PRO A 279 -24.35 -19.64 68.46
N GLY A 280 -25.14 -20.51 69.10
CA GLY A 280 -26.21 -20.13 70.01
C GLY A 280 -25.70 -19.60 71.34
N ASP A 281 -26.63 -19.27 72.23
CA ASP A 281 -26.30 -18.78 73.57
C ASP A 281 -25.48 -19.82 74.36
N ILE A 282 -24.51 -19.33 75.13
CA ILE A 282 -23.69 -20.19 76.00
C ILE A 282 -24.54 -20.60 77.20
N GLU A 283 -24.73 -21.90 77.38
CA GLU A 283 -25.48 -22.43 78.51
C GLU A 283 -24.78 -22.14 79.84
N PHE A 284 -25.56 -21.93 80.90
CA PHE A 284 -25.05 -21.77 82.26
C PHE A 284 -24.54 -23.10 82.81
N GLU A 285 -23.26 -23.16 83.17
CA GLU A 285 -22.67 -24.32 83.84
C GLU A 285 -22.92 -24.25 85.36
N ASP A 286 -23.94 -24.98 85.83
CA ASP A 286 -24.23 -25.09 87.26
C ASP A 286 -23.35 -26.15 87.95
N TYR A 287 -22.30 -25.69 88.63
CA TYR A 287 -21.36 -26.53 89.38
C TYR A 287 -21.91 -27.04 90.72
N THR A 288 -23.12 -26.65 91.14
CA THR A 288 -23.73 -27.10 92.40
C THR A 288 -24.46 -28.44 92.29
N GLN A 289 -24.64 -28.97 91.07
CA GLN A 289 -25.16 -30.32 90.82
C GLN A 289 -24.02 -31.33 90.55
N PRO A 290 -24.14 -32.61 90.94
CA PRO A 290 -23.12 -33.62 90.63
C PRO A 290 -22.97 -33.73 89.11
N MET A 291 -21.76 -33.43 88.60
CA MET A 291 -21.41 -33.36 87.18
C MET A 291 -21.97 -34.55 86.39
N LYS A 292 -23.04 -34.32 85.61
CA LYS A 292 -23.36 -35.20 84.49
C LYS A 292 -22.46 -34.77 83.33
N ARG A 293 -21.54 -35.65 82.94
CA ARG A 293 -20.76 -35.51 81.70
C ARG A 293 -21.73 -35.54 80.52
N THR A 294 -22.22 -34.38 80.09
CA THR A 294 -22.81 -34.22 78.77
C THR A 294 -21.67 -34.16 77.77
N VAL A 295 -21.67 -35.08 76.82
CA VAL A 295 -20.72 -35.11 75.72
C VAL A 295 -20.99 -33.89 74.86
N SER A 296 -20.02 -32.99 74.78
CA SER A 296 -20.01 -31.91 73.79
C SER A 296 -20.04 -32.54 72.40
N GLU A 297 -21.15 -32.40 71.66
CA GLU A 297 -21.22 -32.83 70.26
C GLU A 297 -20.39 -31.95 69.32
N ASN A 298 -19.68 -30.91 69.82
CA ASN A 298 -18.83 -30.05 69.00
C ASN A 298 -17.32 -30.25 69.21
N SER A 299 -16.88 -31.34 69.83
CA SER A 299 -15.45 -31.69 69.82
C SER A 299 -15.05 -32.37 68.49
N LEU A 300 -14.37 -31.61 67.64
CA LEU A 300 -13.61 -32.09 66.49
C LEU A 300 -12.52 -33.09 66.92
N SER A 301 -12.87 -34.37 67.10
CA SER A 301 -11.92 -35.46 66.95
C SER A 301 -12.59 -36.83 66.83
N ASN A 302 -12.25 -37.51 65.73
CA ASN A 302 -12.19 -38.95 65.49
C ASN A 302 -13.41 -39.69 64.88
N SER A 303 -13.28 -40.02 63.59
CA SER A 303 -13.57 -41.37 63.09
C SER A 303 -12.65 -41.73 61.90
N ARG A 304 -11.66 -42.58 62.17
CA ARG A 304 -11.13 -43.61 61.23
C ARG A 304 -12.23 -44.67 61.05
N ALA A 305 -12.35 -45.49 60.00
CA ALA A 305 -11.83 -45.60 58.65
C ALA A 305 -12.60 -46.80 58.03
N ASP A 306 -12.95 -46.78 56.74
CA ASP A 306 -12.67 -47.97 55.89
C ASP A 306 -12.64 -47.65 54.39
N SER A 307 -11.48 -47.94 53.78
CA SER A 307 -11.17 -48.36 52.39
C SER A 307 -11.80 -47.59 51.20
N LYS A 308 -11.07 -47.00 50.23
CA LYS A 308 -9.89 -47.52 49.50
C LYS A 308 -9.26 -46.44 48.58
N ALA A 309 -7.91 -46.45 48.50
CA ALA A 309 -7.01 -45.91 47.47
C ALA A 309 -6.71 -44.37 47.39
N GLU A 310 -5.45 -44.04 47.67
CA GLU A 310 -4.74 -42.76 47.47
C GLU A 310 -3.98 -42.76 46.11
N PRO A 311 -3.47 -41.63 45.54
CA PRO A 311 -2.48 -40.79 46.24
C PRO A 311 -2.61 -39.25 46.11
N LYS A 312 -2.31 -38.61 47.26
CA LYS A 312 -1.48 -37.41 47.51
C LYS A 312 -1.76 -36.11 46.73
N PHE A 313 -2.23 -35.10 47.47
CA PHE A 313 -1.68 -33.74 47.42
C PHE A 313 -1.65 -33.12 48.82
N GLY A 314 -0.50 -32.55 49.18
CA GLY A 314 -0.24 -31.94 50.48
C GLY A 314 -0.65 -30.48 50.56
N GLY A 315 -1.10 -30.05 51.75
CA GLY A 315 -1.32 -28.64 52.08
C GLY A 315 -2.25 -28.48 53.28
N LYS A 316 -1.67 -28.33 54.48
CA LYS A 316 -2.39 -28.11 55.75
C LYS A 316 -3.31 -26.87 55.70
N PRO A 317 -4.55 -26.90 56.24
CA PRO A 317 -5.15 -25.71 56.79
C PRO A 317 -4.80 -25.63 58.28
N LYS A 318 -3.98 -24.63 58.65
CA LYS A 318 -3.85 -24.21 60.05
C LYS A 318 -5.22 -23.67 60.48
N GLY A 319 -5.83 -24.31 61.48
CA GLY A 319 -6.98 -23.76 62.18
C GLY A 319 -6.68 -22.34 62.65
N LYS A 320 -7.49 -21.38 62.18
CA LYS A 320 -7.50 -20.03 62.72
C LYS A 320 -8.74 -19.90 63.58
N LEU A 321 -8.50 -19.94 64.88
CA LEU A 321 -9.40 -19.45 65.92
C LEU A 321 -9.72 -17.98 65.62
N TRP A 322 -10.98 -17.58 65.79
CA TRP A 322 -11.42 -16.19 65.72
C TRP A 322 -10.61 -15.30 66.69
N PRO A 323 -10.09 -14.12 66.28
CA PRO A 323 -9.33 -13.26 67.17
C PRO A 323 -10.07 -11.95 67.42
N PHE A 324 -10.99 -11.90 68.38
CA PHE A 324 -11.36 -10.62 68.99
C PHE A 324 -11.65 -10.83 70.48
N ILE A 325 -10.66 -10.48 71.31
CA ILE A 325 -10.77 -9.65 72.52
C ILE A 325 -9.34 -9.60 73.12
N LYS A 326 -8.59 -8.53 72.84
CA LYS A 326 -7.59 -8.00 73.77
C LYS A 326 -7.68 -6.47 73.73
N LYS A 327 -7.97 -5.90 74.91
CA LYS A 327 -8.13 -4.48 75.21
C LYS A 327 -6.83 -3.70 74.94
N ASN A 328 -6.92 -2.54 74.27
CA ASN A 328 -5.83 -1.56 74.24
C ASN A 328 -6.14 -0.35 75.13
N LYS A 329 -5.15 0.02 75.96
CA LYS A 329 -5.07 1.24 76.75
C LYS A 329 -4.69 2.45 75.87
N VAL A 330 -5.19 3.61 76.25
CA VAL A 330 -4.93 4.95 75.69
C VAL A 330 -3.68 5.58 76.33
N LEU A 331 -2.91 6.35 75.54
CA LEU A 331 -2.09 7.57 75.83
C LEU A 331 -0.92 7.61 74.81
N ALA A 332 -0.91 8.47 73.79
CA ALA A 332 -0.69 9.93 73.73
C ALA A 332 0.78 10.32 73.41
N VAL A 333 0.88 11.44 72.68
CA VAL A 333 2.02 12.34 72.44
C VAL A 333 2.78 12.17 71.11
N GLY A 334 2.78 13.25 70.32
CA GLY A 334 3.79 13.49 69.29
C GLY A 334 3.36 14.29 68.06
N THR A 335 2.76 15.48 68.22
CA THR A 335 2.88 16.55 67.22
C THR A 335 4.32 17.03 67.15
N TRP A 336 4.89 17.19 65.95
CA TRP A 336 5.75 18.31 65.55
C TRP A 336 5.73 18.44 64.02
N CYS A 337 5.38 19.64 63.55
CA CYS A 337 5.62 20.13 62.19
C CYS A 337 7.09 20.51 62.01
N GLU A 338 7.61 20.36 60.79
CA GLU A 338 7.93 21.46 59.86
C GLU A 338 7.93 20.93 58.42
#